data_AF-A0A7C2SJN1-F1
#
_entry.id   AF-A0A7C2SJN1-F1
#
_cell.length_a   1.000
_cell.length_b   1.000
_cell.length_c   1.000
_cell.angle_alpha   90.00
_cell.angle_beta   90.00
_cell.angle_gamma   90.00
#
_symmetry.space_group_name_H-M   'P 1'
#
loop_
_entity.id
_entity.type
_entity.pdbx_description
1 polymer ?
#
loop_
_entity_poly.entity_id
_entity_poly.type
_entity_poly.pdbx_seq_one_letter_code
_entity_poly.pdbx_strand_id
1 'polypeptide(L)' 'LEFEMEGYEARIAQHELDHLDGVLFLARLVSRSADLFRRKG' A
#
# COMPACT_ATOMS: atom_id res chain seq x y z
N LEU A 1 18.62 -12.79 -7.46
CA LEU A 1 18.34 -13.19 -6.07
C LEU A 1 16.83 -13.23 -5.95
N GLU A 2 16.26 -14.30 -5.41
CA GLU A 2 14.81 -14.47 -5.26
C GLU A 2 14.49 -14.71 -3.79
N PHE A 3 13.36 -14.17 -3.33
CA PHE A 3 12.90 -14.26 -1.95
C PHE A 3 11.49 -14.82 -1.93
N GLU A 4 11.29 -15.88 -1.15
CA GLU A 4 9.97 -16.43 -0.86
C GLU A 4 9.46 -15.86 0.45
N MET A 5 8.27 -15.27 0.42
CA MET A 5 7.62 -14.68 1.57
C MET A 5 6.13 -15.01 1.50
N GLU A 6 5.54 -15.29 2.64
CA GLU A 6 4.11 -15.54 2.80
C GLU A 6 3.56 -14.73 3.98
N GLY A 7 2.26 -14.83 4.25
CA GLY A 7 1.67 -14.25 5.45
C GLY A 7 1.89 -12.75 5.61
N TYR A 8 2.41 -12.33 6.77
CA TYR A 8 2.57 -10.92 7.12
C TYR A 8 3.76 -10.28 6.42
N GLU A 9 4.85 -11.03 6.30
CA GLU A 9 6.10 -10.63 5.69
C GLU A 9 5.88 -10.28 4.22
N ALA A 10 5.12 -11.11 3.49
CA ALA A 10 4.74 -10.82 2.11
C ALA A 10 3.92 -9.54 1.99
N ARG A 11 2.99 -9.29 2.94
CA ARG A 11 2.15 -8.09 2.92
C ARG A 11 2.94 -6.81 3.17
N ILE A 12 3.90 -6.84 4.10
CA ILE A 12 4.77 -5.70 4.38
C ILE A 12 5.67 -5.43 3.18
N ALA A 13 6.31 -6.46 2.62
CA ALA A 13 7.18 -6.29 1.46
C ALA A 13 6.43 -5.66 0.28
N GLN A 14 5.20 -6.12 -0.02
CA GLN A 14 4.37 -5.52 -1.07
C GLN A 14 3.96 -4.07 -0.75
N HIS A 15 3.66 -3.76 0.50
CA HIS A 15 3.31 -2.40 0.93
C HIS A 15 4.47 -1.40 0.75
N GLU A 16 5.68 -1.80 1.15
CA GLU A 16 6.87 -0.94 0.99
C GLU A 16 7.24 -0.76 -0.49
N LEU A 17 7.05 -1.79 -1.32
CA LEU A 17 7.21 -1.67 -2.78
C LEU A 17 6.20 -0.68 -3.38
N ASP A 18 4.93 -0.76 -2.98
CA ASP A 18 3.90 0.19 -3.40
C ASP A 18 4.30 1.64 -3.09
N HIS A 19 4.96 1.89 -1.94
CA HIS A 19 5.45 3.21 -1.57
C HIS A 19 6.54 3.75 -2.49
N LEU A 20 7.40 2.88 -3.04
CA LEU A 20 8.40 3.27 -4.04
C LEU A 20 7.74 3.75 -5.35
N ASP A 21 6.57 3.18 -5.67
CA ASP A 21 5.76 3.56 -6.82
C ASP A 21 4.77 4.70 -6.50
N GLY A 22 4.83 5.26 -5.28
CA GLY A 22 3.93 6.33 -4.84
C GLY A 22 2.48 5.89 -4.58
N VAL A 23 2.24 4.58 -4.52
CA VAL A 23 0.94 3.98 -4.23
C VAL A 23 0.76 3.86 -2.72
N LEU A 24 -0.38 4.34 -2.23
CA LEU A 24 -0.80 4.13 -0.84
C LEU A 24 -1.83 3.01 -0.78
N PHE A 25 -1.91 2.30 0.35
CA PHE A 25 -2.89 1.23 0.56
C PHE A 25 -4.35 1.69 0.31
N LEU A 26 -4.63 2.98 0.57
CA LEU A 26 -5.92 3.61 0.33
C LEU A 26 -6.35 3.55 -1.14
N ALA A 27 -5.40 3.58 -2.07
CA ALA A 27 -5.70 3.48 -3.51
C ALA A 27 -6.28 2.11 -3.90
N ARG A 28 -6.08 1.08 -3.07
CA ARG A 28 -6.61 -0.27 -3.27
C ARG A 28 -7.96 -0.48 -2.56
N LEU A 29 -8.45 0.50 -1.80
CA LEU A 29 -9.78 0.46 -1.21
C LEU A 29 -10.83 0.88 -2.24
N VAL A 30 -11.72 -0.03 -2.62
CA VAL A 30 -12.86 0.28 -3.49
C VAL A 30 -14.05 0.70 -2.62
N SER A 31 -14.16 1.98 -2.23
CA SER A 31 -15.42 2.52 -1.66
C SER A 31 -15.57 4.03 -1.89
N ARG A 32 -16.84 4.49 -1.94
CA ARG A 32 -17.36 5.80 -2.44
C ARG A 32 -16.87 7.08 -1.72
N SER A 33 -15.79 7.02 -0.96
CA SER A 33 -15.36 8.08 -0.04
C SER A 33 -13.86 8.35 -0.16
N ALA A 34 -13.39 8.68 -1.37
CA ALA A 34 -12.00 9.07 -1.66
C ALA A 34 -11.55 10.39 -0.99
N ASP A 35 -12.20 10.81 0.09
CA ASP A 35 -11.97 12.07 0.82
C ASP A 35 -11.42 11.84 2.24
N LEU A 36 -10.97 10.63 2.58
CA LEU A 36 -10.63 10.32 3.96
C LEU A 36 -9.45 11.12 4.53
N PHE A 37 -8.43 11.50 3.74
CA PHE A 37 -7.31 12.29 4.26
C PHE A 37 -6.66 13.19 3.21
N ARG A 38 -7.21 14.40 3.02
CA ARG A 38 -6.50 15.49 2.34
C ARG A 38 -5.27 15.85 3.20
N ARG A 39 -4.06 15.83 2.61
CA ARG A 39 -2.81 16.20 3.30
C ARG A 39 -3.01 17.57 3.95
N LYS A 40 -2.76 17.68 5.25
CA LYS A 40 -2.63 18.99 5.91
C LYS A 40 -1.33 19.61 5.41
N GLY A 41 -1.45 20.44 4.37
CA GLY A 41 -0.48 21.51 4.11
C GLY A 41 -0.71 22.67 5.06
#